data_AF-A0A530AAX2-F1
#
_entry.id   AF-A0A530AAX2-F1
#
_cell.length_a   1.000
_cell.length_b   1.000
_cell.length_c   1.000
_cell.angle_alpha   90.00
_cell.angle_beta   90.00
_cell.angle_gamma   90.00
#
_symmetry.space_group_name_H-M   'P 1'
#
loop_
_entity.id
_entity.type
_entity.pdbx_description
1 polymer ?
#
loop_
_entity_poly.entity_id
_entity_poly.type
_entity_poly.pdbx_seq_one_letter_code
_entity_poly.pdbx_strand_id
1 'polypeptide(L)' 'LEAFGLPIAYHNRRKVEGLAYDYHATLKGLAEAVDTLICIAPGGASTEKAVNAEILSALGSNGVFVNIGRGS' A
#
# COMPACT_ATOMS: atom_id res chain seq x y z
N LEU A 1 9.51 7.55 7.27
CA LEU A 1 8.20 7.75 7.92
C LEU A 1 8.33 7.67 9.45
N GLU A 2 9.07 6.70 9.99
CA GLU A 2 9.32 6.61 11.45
C GLU A 2 9.89 7.89 12.07
N ALA A 3 10.91 8.48 11.43
CA ALA A 3 11.50 9.74 11.91
C ALA A 3 10.53 10.93 11.90
N PHE A 4 9.41 10.82 11.18
CA PHE A 4 8.31 11.80 11.18
C PHE A 4 7.21 11.44 12.20
N GLY A 5 7.39 10.37 12.98
CA GLY A 5 6.45 9.92 14.01
C GLY A 5 5.18 9.27 13.45
N LEU A 6 5.18 8.86 12.17
CA LEU A 6 4.00 8.28 11.53
C LEU A 6 3.96 6.75 11.68
N PRO A 7 2.77 6.16 11.94
CA PRO A 7 2.60 4.71 11.90
C PRO A 7 2.86 4.17 10.50
N ILE A 8 3.38 2.94 10.41
CA ILE A 8 3.68 2.28 9.14
C ILE A 8 2.99 0.93 9.10
N ALA A 9 2.18 0.75 8.06
CA ALA A 9 1.60 -0.52 7.66
C ALA A 9 2.07 -0.89 6.24
N TYR A 10 2.06 -2.17 5.90
CA TYR A 10 2.50 -2.63 4.58
C TYR A 10 1.69 -3.82 4.08
N HIS A 11 1.70 -3.98 2.76
CA HIS A 11 1.20 -5.14 2.05
C HIS A 11 2.32 -5.73 1.18
N ASN A 12 2.44 -7.04 1.17
CA ASN A 12 3.27 -7.80 0.26
C ASN A 12 2.64 -9.18 0.05
N ARG A 13 3.08 -9.93 -0.97
CA ARG A 13 2.60 -11.30 -1.22
C ARG A 13 2.87 -12.24 -0.04
N ARG A 14 3.90 -11.95 0.77
CA ARG A 14 4.25 -12.69 1.98
C ARG A 14 4.67 -11.70 3.06
N LYS A 15 4.30 -11.99 4.31
CA LYS A 15 4.78 -11.25 5.48
C LYS A 15 6.31 -11.34 5.54
N VAL A 16 6.95 -10.21 5.82
CA VAL A 16 8.39 -10.14 6.08
C VAL A 16 8.61 -10.43 7.56
N GLU A 17 9.41 -11.44 7.88
CA GLU A 17 9.76 -11.78 9.26
C GLU A 17 10.67 -10.72 9.88
N GLY A 18 10.48 -10.43 11.17
CA GLY A 18 11.27 -9.44 11.90
C GLY A 18 10.90 -7.98 11.65
N LEU A 19 9.95 -7.69 10.77
CA LEU A 19 9.48 -6.32 10.54
C LEU A 19 8.39 -5.94 11.56
N ALA A 20 8.57 -4.81 12.26
CA ALA A 20 7.66 -4.33 13.30
C ALA A 20 6.40 -3.63 12.76
N TYR A 21 6.28 -3.48 11.44
CA TYR A 21 5.16 -2.80 10.80
C TYR A 21 3.94 -3.71 10.68
N ASP A 22 2.76 -3.10 10.73
CA ASP A 22 1.50 -3.81 10.61
C ASP A 22 1.37 -4.40 9.20
N TYR A 23 1.24 -5.71 9.12
CA TYR A 23 1.11 -6.43 7.87
C TYR A 23 -0.35 -6.63 7.50
N HIS A 24 -0.72 -6.20 6.30
CA HIS A 24 -2.03 -6.47 5.70
C HIS A 24 -1.90 -7.52 4.61
N ALA A 25 -2.69 -8.59 4.73
CA ALA A 25 -2.68 -9.71 3.79
C ALA A 25 -3.20 -9.35 2.39
N THR A 26 -3.95 -8.25 2.26
CA THR A 26 -4.50 -7.76 1.00
C THR A 26 -4.19 -6.28 0.80
N LEU A 27 -4.03 -5.86 -0.46
CA LEU A 27 -3.84 -4.45 -0.80
C LEU A 27 -5.04 -3.59 -0.38
N LYS A 28 -6.26 -4.12 -0.54
CA LYS A 28 -7.49 -3.44 -0.10
C LYS A 28 -7.50 -3.24 1.41
N GLY A 29 -7.16 -4.27 2.19
CA GLY A 29 -7.11 -4.17 3.64
C GLY A 29 -6.06 -3.18 4.12
N LEU A 30 -4.96 -2.99 3.37
CA LEU A 30 -4.02 -1.89 3.63
C LEU A 30 -4.67 -0.53 3.32
N ALA A 31 -5.30 -0.40 2.17
CA ALA A 31 -5.93 0.86 1.74
C ALA A 31 -7.04 1.32 2.71
N GLU A 32 -7.82 0.40 3.27
CA GLU A 32 -8.85 0.72 4.28
C GLU A 32 -8.25 1.21 5.61
N ALA A 33 -6.99 0.88 5.90
CA ALA A 33 -6.33 1.15 7.18
C ALA A 33 -5.45 2.39 7.17
N VAL A 34 -5.19 3.00 6.00
CA VAL A 34 -4.28 4.14 5.86
C VAL A 34 -4.96 5.31 5.15
N ASP A 35 -4.50 6.53 5.42
CA ASP A 35 -4.86 7.72 4.63
C ASP A 35 -3.87 7.99 3.49
N THR A 36 -2.70 7.36 3.50
CA THR A 36 -1.62 7.58 2.53
C THR A 36 -1.07 6.24 2.05
N LEU A 37 -1.22 5.96 0.76
CA LEU A 37 -0.75 4.72 0.13
C LEU A 37 0.43 5.00 -0.81
N ILE A 38 1.59 4.40 -0.52
CA ILE A 38 2.81 4.55 -1.32
C ILE A 38 3.09 3.25 -2.09
N CYS A 39 3.05 3.30 -3.41
CA CYS A 39 3.39 2.15 -4.27
C CYS A 39 4.87 2.14 -4.65
N ILE A 40 5.58 1.11 -4.18
CA ILE A 40 6.98 0.76 -4.53
C ILE A 40 7.09 -0.67 -5.08
N ALA A 41 5.98 -1.30 -5.45
CA ALA A 41 6.00 -2.67 -5.94
C ALA A 41 6.68 -2.75 -7.34
N PRO A 42 7.44 -3.83 -7.63
CA PRO A 42 7.90 -4.09 -8.97
C PRO A 42 6.71 -4.18 -9.94
N GLY A 43 6.83 -3.54 -11.11
CA GLY A 43 5.83 -3.67 -12.18
C GLY A 43 5.95 -5.02 -12.89
N GLY A 44 4.82 -5.66 -13.14
CA GLY A 44 4.72 -6.91 -13.88
C GLY A 44 3.28 -7.40 -13.93
N ALA A 45 3.02 -8.53 -14.59
CA ALA A 45 1.65 -9.05 -14.78
C ALA A 45 0.86 -9.22 -13.47
N SER A 46 1.53 -9.51 -12.35
CA SER A 46 0.89 -9.66 -11.04
C SER A 46 0.52 -8.33 -10.35
N THR A 47 1.05 -7.21 -10.84
CA THR A 47 0.85 -5.86 -10.26
C THR A 47 0.22 -4.88 -11.24
N GLU A 48 0.02 -5.28 -12.50
CA GLU A 48 -0.68 -4.50 -13.51
C GLU A 48 -2.07 -4.10 -13.02
N LYS A 49 -2.32 -2.78 -12.96
CA LYS A 49 -3.56 -2.20 -12.44
C LYS A 49 -3.97 -2.71 -11.05
N ALA A 50 -3.03 -3.16 -10.22
CA ALA A 50 -3.34 -3.63 -8.86
C ALA A 50 -3.97 -2.52 -8.01
N VAL A 51 -3.52 -1.27 -8.20
CA VAL A 51 -4.18 -0.08 -7.66
C VAL A 51 -5.29 0.34 -8.62
N ASN A 52 -6.48 -0.23 -8.43
CA ASN A 52 -7.66 0.02 -9.25
C ASN A 52 -8.68 0.93 -8.53
N ALA A 53 -9.86 1.10 -9.11
CA ALA A 53 -10.95 1.91 -8.54
C ALA A 53 -11.40 1.43 -7.15
N GLU A 54 -11.39 0.12 -6.89
CA GLU A 54 -11.76 -0.43 -5.57
C GLU A 54 -10.72 -0.05 -4.52
N ILE A 55 -9.42 -0.13 -4.85
CA ILE A 55 -8.34 0.27 -3.94
C ILE A 55 -8.39 1.77 -3.66
N LEU A 56 -8.59 2.60 -4.69
CA LEU A 56 -8.70 4.05 -4.52
C LEU A 56 -9.95 4.44 -3.73
N SER A 57 -11.06 3.74 -3.91
CA SER A 57 -12.27 3.94 -3.10
C SER A 57 -12.04 3.53 -1.64
N ALA A 58 -11.30 2.44 -1.39
CA ALA A 58 -10.98 1.97 -0.06
C ALA A 58 -10.06 2.92 0.70
N LEU A 59 -9.15 3.60 0.00
CA LEU A 59 -8.29 4.65 0.56
C LEU A 59 -9.08 5.88 1.08
N GLY A 60 -10.30 6.07 0.55
CA GLY A 60 -11.22 7.09 1.04
C GLY A 60 -10.96 8.49 0.49
N SER A 61 -11.86 9.42 0.84
CA SER A 61 -11.89 10.77 0.25
C SER A 61 -10.76 11.69 0.69
N ASN A 62 -10.12 11.39 1.82
CA ASN A 62 -8.92 12.09 2.29
C ASN A 62 -7.62 11.36 1.86
N GLY A 63 -7.77 10.30 1.08
CA GLY A 63 -6.72 9.41 0.65
C GLY A 63 -5.71 10.06 -0.28
N VAL A 64 -4.42 9.87 -0.01
CA VAL A 64 -3.33 10.29 -0.90
C VAL A 64 -2.62 9.06 -1.46
N PHE A 65 -2.64 8.91 -2.79
CA PHE A 65 -1.89 7.87 -3.47
C PHE A 65 -0.61 8.44 -4.08
N VAL A 66 0.53 7.84 -3.74
CA VAL A 66 1.85 8.19 -4.27
C VAL A 66 2.44 6.98 -4.99
N ASN A 67 2.67 7.10 -6.29
CA ASN A 67 3.35 6.05 -7.06
C ASN A 67 4.80 6.45 -7.36
N ILE A 68 5.75 5.66 -6.87
CA ILE A 68 7.19 5.80 -7.20
C ILE A 68 7.76 4.51 -7.82
N GLY A 69 6.89 3.55 -8.18
CA GLY A 69 7.23 2.29 -8.82
C GLY A 69 7.10 2.32 -10.35
N ARG A 70 6.03 1.70 -10.87
CA ARG A 70 5.68 1.65 -12.31
C ARG A 70 4.23 2.09 -12.48
N GLY A 71 3.93 2.77 -13.59
CA GLY A 71 2.59 3.28 -13.91
C GLY A 71 1.67 2.30 -14.65
N SER A 72 2.19 1.14 -15.03
CA SER A 72 1.48 0.01 -15.66
C SER A 72 0.49 -0.65 -14.70
#